data_AF-A0A926HH89-F1
#
_entry.id   AF-A0A926HH89-F1
#
_cell.length_a   1.000
_cell.length_b   1.000
_cell.length_c   1.000
_cell.angle_alpha   90.00
_cell.angle_beta   90.00
_cell.angle_gamma   90.00
#
_symmetry.space_group_name_H-M   'P 1'
#
loop_
_entity.id
_entity.type
_entity.pdbx_description
1 polymer ?
#
loop_
_entity_poly.entity_id
_entity_poly.type
_entity_poly.pdbx_seq_one_letter_code
_entity_poly.pdbx_strand_id
1 'polypeptide(L)'
;TAENTYNLSEAKRLLEAANWKDTDGDGVRECVDCLYAENGDPLRFALLLDDTNQRFSDNGRVIAAQLEAAGFLVGIDMFSGERLAELQQEQRFDAYLSTFTITLPGMRYEATSTYGIESETRIGEFPMVWLYVPDEFYVAAPGVQNFSPQQGLPLWNMTEWAITK
;
A
#
# COMPACT_ATOMS: atom_id res chain seq x y z
N THR A 1 0.61 21.37 -0.31
CA THR A 1 0.57 19.89 -0.43
C THR A 1 1.88 19.27 0.06
N ALA A 2 2.26 19.49 1.33
CA ALA A 2 3.55 19.06 1.89
C ALA A 2 3.42 18.23 3.19
N GLU A 3 2.21 18.06 3.73
CA GLU A 3 2.01 17.52 5.10
C GLU A 3 2.39 16.05 5.27
N ASN A 4 2.43 15.24 4.20
CA ASN A 4 2.75 13.79 4.29
C ASN A 4 3.99 13.40 3.47
N THR A 5 4.95 14.32 3.31
CA THR A 5 6.24 13.97 2.71
C THR A 5 7.12 13.19 3.68
N TYR A 6 7.97 12.29 3.16
CA TYR A 6 8.85 11.47 4.00
C TYR A 6 9.70 12.33 4.93
N ASN A 7 9.59 12.10 6.24
CA ASN A 7 10.37 12.80 7.27
C ASN A 7 10.59 11.90 8.49
N LEU A 8 11.76 11.25 8.54
CA LEU A 8 12.12 10.35 9.62
C LEU A 8 12.20 11.04 10.99
N SER A 9 12.74 12.25 11.05
CA SER A 9 12.87 13.00 12.30
C SER A 9 11.51 13.34 12.89
N GLU A 10 10.56 13.72 12.03
CA GLU A 10 9.19 14.00 12.46
C GLU A 10 8.46 12.74 12.89
N ALA A 11 8.61 11.62 12.17
CA ALA A 11 8.06 10.33 12.59
C ALA A 11 8.54 9.93 13.99
N LYS A 12 9.84 10.06 14.27
CA LYS A 12 10.40 9.81 15.61
C LYS A 12 9.82 10.75 16.66
N ARG A 13 9.67 12.04 16.33
CA ARG A 13 9.06 13.03 17.24
C ARG A 13 7.61 12.68 17.59
N LEU A 14 6.83 12.18 16.63
CA LEU A 14 5.45 11.75 16.84
C LEU A 14 5.37 10.51 17.73
N LEU A 15 6.25 9.53 17.53
CA LEU A 15 6.33 8.33 18.37
C LEU A 15 6.69 8.69 19.83
N GLU A 16 7.65 9.59 20.03
CA GLU A 16 8.01 10.10 21.36
C GLU A 16 6.85 10.81 22.06
N ALA A 17 6.13 11.66 21.33
CA ALA A 17 4.94 12.34 21.86
C ALA A 17 3.81 11.34 22.19
N ALA A 18 3.79 10.19 21.52
CA ALA A 18 2.89 9.07 21.76
C ALA A 18 3.46 8.04 22.75
N ASN A 19 4.51 8.39 23.49
CA ASN A 19 5.10 7.58 24.56
C ASN A 19 5.81 6.28 24.12
N TRP A 20 6.21 6.18 22.85
CA TRP A 20 7.05 5.09 22.34
C TRP A 20 8.52 5.48 22.37
N LYS A 21 9.32 4.80 23.18
CA LYS A 21 10.72 5.15 23.49
C LYS A 21 11.60 3.93 23.43
N ASP A 22 12.78 4.06 22.85
CA ASP A 22 13.84 3.07 23.00
C ASP A 22 14.44 3.23 24.40
N THR A 23 14.14 2.29 25.28
CA THR A 23 14.48 2.37 26.71
C THR A 23 15.71 1.58 27.09
N ASP A 24 16.15 0.63 26.25
CA ASP A 24 17.29 -0.24 26.49
C ASP A 24 18.43 -0.08 25.46
N GLY A 25 18.22 0.71 24.41
CA GLY A 25 19.20 1.07 23.40
C GLY A 25 19.37 0.03 22.30
N ASP A 26 18.43 -0.91 22.13
CA ASP A 26 18.48 -1.93 21.08
C ASP A 26 18.01 -1.43 19.71
N GLY A 27 17.45 -0.22 19.66
CA GLY A 27 16.94 0.44 18.46
C GLY A 27 15.48 0.15 18.15
N VAL A 28 14.81 -0.71 18.91
CA VAL A 28 13.35 -0.87 18.95
C VAL A 28 12.80 0.08 20.00
N ARG A 29 11.57 0.57 19.81
CA ARG A 29 10.89 1.38 20.79
C ARG A 29 9.96 0.52 21.62
N GLU A 30 9.90 0.77 22.92
CA GLU A 30 8.95 0.18 23.85
C GLU A 30 7.91 1.20 24.28
N CYS A 31 6.77 0.68 24.71
CA CYS A 31 5.73 1.52 25.27
C CYS A 31 6.09 2.02 26.69
N VAL A 32 5.93 3.32 26.92
CA VAL A 32 6.11 4.00 28.21
C VAL A 32 4.88 4.84 28.58
N ASP A 33 3.86 4.20 29.16
CA ASP A 33 2.53 4.76 29.47
C ASP A 33 1.75 5.17 28.21
N CYS A 34 1.69 4.28 27.21
CA CYS A 34 0.92 4.52 25.98
C CYS A 34 -0.57 4.26 26.15
N LEU A 35 -1.36 4.72 25.18
CA LEU A 35 -2.81 4.61 25.20
C LEU A 35 -3.35 3.21 24.87
N TYR A 36 -2.64 2.44 24.04
CA TYR A 36 -3.14 1.20 23.44
C TYR A 36 -2.20 -0.02 23.58
N ALA A 37 -1.17 0.08 24.42
CA ALA A 37 -0.19 -0.99 24.65
C ALA A 37 0.19 -1.04 26.13
N GLU A 38 0.67 -2.19 26.60
CA GLU A 38 1.18 -2.35 27.97
C GLU A 38 2.60 -1.80 28.08
N ASN A 39 3.00 -1.33 29.28
CA ASN A 39 4.35 -0.82 29.49
C ASN A 39 5.40 -1.90 29.22
N GLY A 40 6.38 -1.56 28.38
CA GLY A 40 7.43 -2.48 27.94
C GLY A 40 7.06 -3.32 26.71
N ASP A 41 5.84 -3.21 26.17
CA ASP A 41 5.53 -3.83 24.88
C ASP A 41 6.42 -3.25 23.78
N PRO A 42 7.05 -4.08 22.93
CA PRO A 42 7.82 -3.58 21.80
C PRO A 42 6.89 -3.03 20.71
N LEU A 43 7.30 -1.97 20.05
CA LEU A 43 6.63 -1.38 18.89
C LEU A 43 6.81 -2.31 17.69
N ARG A 44 5.99 -3.35 17.65
CA ARG A 44 6.03 -4.41 16.65
C ARG A 44 4.92 -4.23 15.62
N PHE A 45 5.21 -4.60 14.38
CA PHE A 45 4.29 -4.51 13.27
C PHE A 45 4.53 -5.65 12.28
N ALA A 46 3.49 -6.41 11.94
CA ALA A 46 3.55 -7.43 10.87
C ALA A 46 2.93 -6.90 9.56
N LEU A 47 3.71 -6.91 8.48
CA LEU A 47 3.27 -6.55 7.14
C LEU A 47 2.99 -7.80 6.32
N LEU A 48 1.71 -8.00 5.96
CA LEU A 48 1.29 -9.10 5.12
C LEU A 48 1.43 -8.76 3.63
N LEU A 49 2.05 -9.65 2.86
CA LEU A 49 2.28 -9.49 1.43
C LEU A 49 1.79 -10.70 0.64
N ASP A 50 1.35 -10.44 -0.59
CA ASP A 50 1.10 -11.48 -1.60
C ASP A 50 2.43 -12.05 -2.11
N ASP A 51 2.61 -13.37 -2.02
CA ASP A 51 3.82 -14.07 -2.45
C ASP A 51 3.99 -14.19 -3.98
N THR A 52 2.94 -13.88 -4.74
CA THR A 52 2.94 -13.96 -6.20
C THR A 52 3.43 -12.66 -6.87
N ASN A 53 3.54 -11.56 -6.11
CA ASN A 53 3.90 -10.26 -6.63
C ASN A 53 5.27 -9.79 -6.13
N GLN A 54 6.32 -9.95 -6.94
CA GLN A 54 7.68 -9.54 -6.57
C GLN A 54 7.76 -8.05 -6.17
N ARG A 55 6.95 -7.18 -6.77
CA ARG A 55 6.92 -5.75 -6.41
C ARG A 55 6.48 -5.55 -4.96
N PHE A 56 5.59 -6.40 -4.45
CA PHE A 56 5.16 -6.33 -3.06
C PHE A 56 6.30 -6.72 -2.12
N SER A 57 7.06 -7.76 -2.44
CA SER A 57 8.24 -8.15 -1.67
C SER A 57 9.28 -7.03 -1.62
N ASP A 58 9.56 -6.40 -2.76
CA ASP A 58 10.55 -5.31 -2.85
C ASP A 58 10.08 -4.06 -2.10
N ASN A 59 8.82 -3.66 -2.27
CA ASN A 59 8.21 -2.55 -1.52
C ASN A 59 8.18 -2.84 -0.01
N GLY A 60 7.81 -4.06 0.39
CA GLY A 60 7.74 -4.47 1.78
C GLY A 60 9.08 -4.36 2.49
N ARG A 61 10.19 -4.73 1.82
CA ARG A 61 11.54 -4.55 2.38
C ARG A 61 11.91 -3.08 2.56
N VAL A 62 11.55 -2.22 1.62
CA VAL A 62 11.80 -0.77 1.74
C VAL A 62 10.97 -0.18 2.89
N ILE A 63 9.70 -0.54 2.99
CA ILE A 63 8.81 -0.11 4.08
C ILE A 63 9.36 -0.57 5.43
N ALA A 64 9.72 -1.86 5.55
CA ALA A 64 10.31 -2.42 6.76
C ALA A 64 11.56 -1.65 7.18
N ALA A 65 12.53 -1.46 6.26
CA ALA A 65 13.76 -0.74 6.57
C ALA A 65 13.50 0.72 7.02
N GLN A 66 12.50 1.40 6.44
CA GLN A 66 12.16 2.77 6.82
C GLN A 66 11.48 2.85 8.20
N LEU A 67 10.63 1.88 8.52
CA LEU A 67 9.98 1.78 9.83
C LEU A 67 10.97 1.34 10.93
N GLU A 68 11.86 0.39 10.62
CA GLU A 68 12.97 0.01 11.50
C GLU A 68 13.86 1.20 11.83
N ALA A 69 14.18 2.05 10.85
CA ALA A 69 14.94 3.28 11.10
C ALA A 69 14.21 4.25 12.05
N ALA A 70 12.89 4.15 12.18
CA ALA A 70 12.06 4.91 13.11
C ALA A 70 11.93 4.23 14.49
N GLY A 71 12.29 2.94 14.62
CA GLY A 71 12.28 2.16 15.86
C GLY A 71 11.18 1.11 15.94
N PHE A 72 10.65 0.65 14.80
CA PHE A 72 9.73 -0.48 14.77
C PHE A 72 10.48 -1.80 14.65
N LEU A 73 9.95 -2.85 15.27
CA LEU A 73 10.30 -4.23 14.95
C LEU A 73 9.34 -4.74 13.86
N VAL A 74 9.80 -4.84 12.61
CA VAL A 74 8.95 -5.19 11.47
C VAL A 74 9.10 -6.65 11.08
N GLY A 75 7.99 -7.38 11.09
CA GLY A 75 7.87 -8.71 10.46
C GLY A 75 7.30 -8.60 9.05
N ILE A 76 7.81 -9.39 8.11
CA ILE A 76 7.19 -9.56 6.79
C ILE A 76 6.72 -11.00 6.67
N ASP A 77 5.41 -11.17 6.52
CA ASP A 77 4.78 -12.47 6.29
C ASP A 77 4.21 -12.51 4.88
N MET A 78 4.63 -13.52 4.11
CA MET A 78 4.19 -13.70 2.73
C MET A 78 3.20 -14.86 2.65
N PHE A 79 2.07 -14.62 1.99
CA PHE A 79 0.99 -15.60 1.81
C PHE A 79 0.55 -15.64 0.36
N SER A 80 0.06 -16.80 -0.08
CA SER A 80 -0.62 -16.91 -1.37
C SER A 80 -1.92 -16.09 -1.36
N GLY A 81 -2.37 -15.65 -2.54
CA GLY A 81 -3.53 -14.76 -2.68
C GLY A 81 -4.80 -15.23 -1.96
N GLU A 82 -5.14 -16.53 -2.00
CA GLU A 82 -6.32 -17.07 -1.30
C GLU A 82 -6.19 -16.95 0.22
N ARG A 83 -5.01 -17.29 0.77
CA ARG A 83 -4.76 -17.21 2.21
C ARG A 83 -4.70 -15.77 2.69
N LEU A 84 -4.10 -14.88 1.90
CA LEU A 84 -4.07 -13.46 2.21
C LEU A 84 -5.48 -12.86 2.23
N ALA A 85 -6.32 -13.22 1.26
CA ALA A 85 -7.72 -12.77 1.21
C ALA A 85 -8.54 -13.25 2.43
N GLU A 86 -8.33 -14.49 2.88
CA GLU A 86 -8.94 -15.01 4.11
C GLU A 86 -8.51 -14.18 5.33
N LEU A 87 -7.20 -13.95 5.52
CA LEU A 87 -6.67 -13.14 6.62
C LEU A 87 -7.22 -11.70 6.61
N GLN A 88 -7.38 -11.11 5.42
CA GLN A 88 -7.98 -9.79 5.25
C GLN A 88 -9.45 -9.77 5.67
N GLN A 89 -10.24 -10.78 5.28
CA GLN A 89 -11.66 -10.88 5.64
C GLN A 89 -11.85 -11.14 7.14
N GLU A 90 -10.98 -11.94 7.76
CA GLU A 90 -11.00 -12.21 9.20
C GLU A 90 -10.43 -11.06 10.05
N GLN A 91 -9.92 -9.99 9.42
CA GLN A 91 -9.22 -8.89 10.10
C GLN A 91 -8.04 -9.36 10.97
N ARG A 92 -7.29 -10.36 10.46
CA ARG A 92 -6.12 -10.93 11.13
C ARG A 92 -4.83 -10.41 10.55
N PHE A 93 -4.61 -9.11 10.71
CA PHE A 93 -3.42 -8.41 10.24
C PHE A 93 -3.21 -7.13 11.04
N ASP A 94 -1.96 -6.67 11.13
CA ASP A 94 -1.66 -5.30 11.56
C ASP A 94 -1.71 -4.36 10.35
N ALA A 95 -1.06 -4.78 9.25
CA ALA A 95 -1.22 -4.19 7.93
C ALA A 95 -0.99 -5.21 6.81
N TYR A 96 -1.43 -4.83 5.61
CA TYR A 96 -1.15 -5.57 4.39
C TYR A 96 -0.91 -4.61 3.23
N LEU A 97 -0.14 -5.05 2.26
CA LEU A 97 0.01 -4.34 0.98
C LEU A 97 -1.02 -4.86 -0.01
N SER A 98 -1.74 -3.96 -0.67
CA SER A 98 -2.73 -4.32 -1.67
C SER A 98 -2.76 -3.29 -2.80
N THR A 99 -3.31 -3.73 -3.93
CA THR A 99 -3.76 -2.87 -5.02
C THR A 99 -5.27 -2.94 -5.09
N PHE A 100 -5.91 -1.84 -5.47
CA PHE A 100 -7.32 -1.85 -5.79
C PHE A 100 -7.51 -1.15 -7.13
N THR A 101 -8.50 -1.61 -7.89
CA THR A 101 -8.87 -0.98 -9.15
C THR A 101 -10.02 -0.01 -8.88
N ILE A 102 -9.84 1.25 -9.26
CA ILE A 102 -10.93 2.23 -9.20
C ILE A 102 -11.78 2.05 -10.46
N THR A 103 -12.91 1.37 -10.33
CA THR A 103 -13.95 1.37 -11.36
C THR A 103 -14.97 2.45 -11.02
N LEU A 104 -14.87 3.63 -11.64
CA LEU A 104 -15.88 4.68 -11.46
C LEU A 104 -17.10 4.39 -12.36
N PRO A 105 -18.29 4.13 -11.82
CA PRO A 105 -19.49 3.95 -12.64
C PRO A 105 -19.83 5.27 -13.35
N GLY A 106 -19.82 5.28 -14.69
CA GLY A 106 -20.46 6.33 -15.49
C GLY A 106 -19.68 7.62 -15.77
N MET A 107 -18.34 7.66 -15.65
CA MET A 107 -17.60 8.88 -15.99
C MET A 107 -17.50 9.12 -17.51
N ARG A 108 -18.40 9.97 -17.99
CA ARG A 108 -18.08 10.95 -19.04
C ARG A 108 -16.93 11.81 -18.49
N TYR A 109 -15.87 12.00 -19.27
CA TYR A 109 -14.58 12.66 -18.91
C TYR A 109 -14.65 14.07 -18.27
N GLU A 110 -15.84 14.64 -18.00
CA GLU A 110 -16.03 15.99 -17.47
C GLU A 110 -16.11 16.07 -15.92
N ALA A 111 -16.06 14.93 -15.20
CA ALA A 111 -16.20 14.90 -13.73
C ALA A 111 -14.85 14.84 -12.95
N THR A 112 -13.77 15.38 -13.52
CA THR A 112 -12.45 15.40 -12.89
C THR A 112 -12.34 16.32 -11.67
N SER A 113 -13.32 17.18 -11.38
CA SER A 113 -13.23 18.13 -10.26
C SER A 113 -13.83 17.62 -8.95
N THR A 114 -14.81 16.73 -8.94
CA THR A 114 -15.52 16.38 -7.69
C THR A 114 -14.78 15.31 -6.87
N TYR A 115 -14.26 14.26 -7.52
CA TYR A 115 -13.51 13.19 -6.82
C TYR A 115 -12.08 13.58 -6.43
N GLY A 116 -11.45 14.51 -7.18
CA GLY A 116 -10.14 15.05 -6.82
C GLY A 116 -10.19 15.85 -5.51
N ILE A 117 -11.28 16.57 -5.26
CA ILE A 117 -11.44 17.41 -4.06
C ILE A 117 -11.82 16.56 -2.83
N GLU A 118 -12.63 15.51 -2.98
CA GLU A 118 -13.02 14.63 -1.86
C GLU A 118 -11.90 13.68 -1.39
N SER A 119 -11.01 13.25 -2.30
CA SER A 119 -9.86 12.42 -1.92
C SER A 119 -8.79 13.24 -1.21
N GLU A 120 -8.45 14.44 -1.68
CA GLU A 120 -7.47 15.32 -1.03
C GLU A 120 -7.90 15.74 0.39
N THR A 121 -9.20 15.94 0.65
CA THR A 121 -9.71 16.30 1.98
C THR A 121 -9.74 15.14 2.98
N ARG A 122 -9.61 13.88 2.53
CA ARG A 122 -9.72 12.69 3.38
C ARG A 122 -8.49 11.81 3.45
N ILE A 123 -7.37 12.16 2.82
CA ILE A 123 -6.10 11.41 2.95
C ILE A 123 -5.68 11.26 4.43
N GLY A 124 -6.09 12.16 5.33
CA GLY A 124 -5.90 12.04 6.78
C GLY A 124 -6.95 11.20 7.53
N GLU A 125 -8.05 10.81 6.89
CA GLU A 125 -9.16 10.06 7.51
C GLU A 125 -9.19 8.59 7.08
N PHE A 126 -8.51 8.23 5.98
CA PHE A 126 -8.44 6.84 5.55
C PHE A 126 -7.31 6.09 6.28
N PRO A 127 -7.55 4.85 6.76
CA PRO A 127 -6.55 4.03 7.43
C PRO A 127 -5.55 3.42 6.42
N MET A 128 -5.11 4.19 5.41
CA MET A 128 -4.31 3.72 4.28
C MET A 128 -3.17 4.70 3.97
N VAL A 129 -2.01 4.17 3.59
CA VAL A 129 -0.91 4.96 3.03
C VAL A 129 -0.83 4.70 1.53
N TRP A 130 -1.01 5.77 0.74
CA TRP A 130 -0.90 5.73 -0.72
C TRP A 130 0.55 5.59 -1.16
N LEU A 131 0.87 4.56 -1.94
CA LEU A 131 2.24 4.34 -2.44
C LEU A 131 2.46 4.94 -3.83
N TYR A 132 1.70 4.50 -4.82
CA TYR A 132 1.85 4.96 -6.20
C TYR A 132 0.62 4.58 -7.04
N VAL A 133 0.50 5.21 -8.20
CA VAL A 133 -0.38 4.77 -9.30
C VAL A 133 0.52 4.09 -10.34
N PRO A 134 0.31 2.80 -10.66
CA PRO A 134 1.15 2.11 -11.62
C PRO A 134 0.84 2.58 -13.05
N ASP A 135 1.88 2.69 -13.87
CA ASP A 135 1.71 2.73 -15.33
C ASP A 135 1.41 1.32 -15.85
N GLU A 136 0.42 1.20 -16.73
CA GLU A 136 0.09 -0.05 -17.42
C GLU A 136 0.76 -0.07 -18.80
N PHE A 137 1.53 -1.13 -19.07
CA PHE A 137 2.15 -1.35 -20.37
C PHE A 137 1.71 -2.69 -20.93
N TYR A 138 1.00 -2.63 -22.05
CA TYR A 138 0.46 -3.80 -22.71
C TYR A 138 1.23 -4.13 -23.98
N VAL A 139 1.49 -5.42 -24.19
CA VAL A 139 2.24 -5.92 -25.35
C VAL A 139 1.38 -6.94 -26.08
N ALA A 140 1.30 -6.81 -27.40
CA ALA A 140 0.70 -7.81 -28.28
C ALA A 140 1.76 -8.39 -29.23
N ALA A 141 1.53 -9.63 -29.66
CA ALA A 141 2.40 -10.26 -30.65
C ALA A 141 2.33 -9.48 -31.99
N PRO A 142 3.41 -9.44 -32.80
CA PRO A 142 3.45 -8.65 -34.04
C PRO A 142 2.32 -8.92 -35.05
N GLY A 143 1.72 -10.12 -35.04
CA GLY A 143 0.62 -10.49 -35.92
C GLY A 143 -0.77 -10.14 -35.41
N VAL A 144 -0.90 -9.54 -34.22
CA VAL A 144 -2.20 -9.12 -33.67
C VAL A 144 -2.56 -7.76 -34.24
N GLN A 145 -3.67 -7.71 -34.97
CA GLN A 145 -4.25 -6.48 -35.49
C GLN A 145 -5.37 -5.98 -34.57
N ASN A 146 -5.63 -4.67 -34.63
CA ASN A 146 -6.66 -3.97 -33.84
C ASN A 146 -6.47 -4.08 -32.32
N PHE A 147 -5.26 -4.36 -31.84
CA PHE A 147 -4.95 -4.31 -30.41
C PHE A 147 -4.98 -2.86 -29.90
N SER A 148 -6.03 -2.50 -29.16
CA SER A 148 -6.25 -1.14 -28.66
C SER A 148 -6.78 -1.19 -27.21
N PRO A 149 -5.93 -1.55 -26.24
CA PRO A 149 -6.33 -1.62 -24.84
C PRO A 149 -6.72 -0.24 -24.31
N GLN A 150 -7.65 -0.20 -23.36
CA GLN A 150 -7.95 1.01 -22.58
C GLN A 150 -7.36 0.88 -21.17
N GLN A 151 -7.19 2.03 -20.49
CA GLN A 151 -6.73 2.07 -19.10
C GLN A 151 -7.63 1.21 -18.20
N GLY A 152 -7.05 0.26 -17.47
CA GLY A 152 -7.77 -0.70 -16.63
C GLY A 152 -8.62 -1.74 -17.38
N LEU A 153 -8.62 -1.71 -18.72
CA LEU A 153 -9.38 -2.62 -19.60
C LEU A 153 -8.48 -3.15 -20.72
N PRO A 154 -7.52 -4.05 -20.40
CA PRO A 154 -6.60 -4.62 -21.39
C PRO A 154 -7.30 -5.32 -22.57
N LEU A 155 -8.53 -5.79 -22.34
CA LEU A 155 -9.32 -6.55 -23.30
C LEU A 155 -10.47 -5.73 -23.92
N TRP A 156 -10.45 -4.39 -23.81
CA TRP A 156 -11.55 -3.48 -24.20
C TRP A 156 -12.20 -3.81 -25.55
N ASN A 157 -11.40 -4.11 -26.58
CA ASN A 157 -11.90 -4.41 -27.93
C ASN A 157 -11.50 -5.80 -28.42
N MET A 158 -11.38 -6.78 -27.52
CA MET A 158 -10.87 -8.12 -27.84
C MET A 158 -11.63 -8.83 -28.97
N THR A 159 -12.93 -8.55 -29.14
CA THR A 159 -13.75 -9.13 -30.23
C THR A 159 -13.37 -8.60 -31.62
N GLU A 160 -12.64 -7.50 -31.70
CA GLU A 160 -12.16 -6.90 -32.96
C GLU A 160 -10.74 -7.35 -33.34
N TRP A 161 -10.06 -8.07 -32.43
CA TRP A 161 -8.69 -8.51 -32.65
C TRP A 161 -8.65 -9.59 -33.72
N ALA A 162 -7.65 -9.50 -34.60
CA ALA A 162 -7.41 -10.50 -35.64
C ALA A 162 -5.94 -10.94 -35.61
N ILE A 163 -5.68 -12.20 -35.96
CA ILE A 163 -4.32 -12.73 -36.10
C ILE A 163 -4.04 -12.88 -37.59
N THR A 164 -3.08 -12.13 -38.12
CA THR A 164 -2.56 -12.36 -39.48
C THR A 164 -1.42 -13.35 -39.46
N LYS A 165 -1.48 -14.33 -40.37
CA LYS A 165 -0.41 -15.29 -40.63
C LYS A 165 0.71 -14.66 -41.43
#